data_AF-A0A371K7D7-F1
#
_entry.id   AF-A0A371K7D7-F1
#
_cell.length_a   1.000
_cell.length_b   1.000
_cell.length_c   1.000
_cell.angle_alpha   90.00
_cell.angle_beta   90.00
_cell.angle_gamma   90.00
#
_symmetry.space_group_name_H-M   'P 1'
#
loop_
_entity.id
_entity.type
_entity.pdbx_description
1 polymer ?
#
loop_
_entity_poly.entity_id
_entity_poly.type
_entity_poly.pdbx_seq_one_letter_code
_entity_poly.pdbx_strand_id
1 'polypeptide(L)' 'MLFLGSACFIAYGLIGSHLDADGTLREPFALLPIGWALIAAGALIALIGFARTRLRVRSRRRS' A
#
# COMPACT_ATOMS: atom_id res chain seq x y z
N MET A 1 -7.35 0.46 1.24
CA MET A 1 -5.88 0.62 1.43
C MET A 1 -5.09 0.20 0.20
N LEU A 2 -5.27 -1.00 -0.37
CA LEU A 2 -4.57 -1.40 -1.61
C LEU A 2 -4.79 -0.44 -2.80
N PHE A 3 -6.03 -0.05 -3.09
CA PHE A 3 -6.33 0.92 -4.16
C PHE A 3 -5.62 2.28 -3.99
N LEU A 4 -5.47 2.70 -2.73
CA LEU A 4 -4.80 3.96 -2.39
C LEU A 4 -3.28 3.84 -2.56
N GLY A 5 -2.72 2.69 -2.18
CA GLY A 5 -1.32 2.36 -2.45
C GLY A 5 -1.02 2.30 -3.95
N SER A 6 -1.85 1.65 -4.76
CA SER A 6 -1.69 1.64 -6.22
C SER A 6 -1.82 3.03 -6.85
N ALA A 7 -2.70 3.88 -6.32
CA ALA A 7 -2.83 5.26 -6.78
C ALA A 7 -1.54 6.07 -6.52
N CYS A 8 -0.80 5.81 -5.44
CA CYS A 8 0.52 6.42 -5.21
C CYS A 8 1.55 6.00 -6.27
N PHE A 9 1.55 4.75 -6.72
CA PHE A 9 2.46 4.32 -7.81
C PHE A 9 2.08 4.93 -9.17
N ILE A 10 0.79 5.04 -9.46
CA ILE A 10 0.32 5.71 -10.68
C ILE A 10 0.68 7.21 -10.64
N ALA A 11 0.46 7.88 -9.51
CA ALA A 11 0.81 9.27 -9.34
C ALA A 11 2.34 9.50 -9.42
N TYR A 12 3.16 8.58 -8.91
CA TYR A 12 4.62 8.62 -9.09
C TYR A 12 5.01 8.59 -10.57
N GLY A 13 4.39 7.71 -11.36
CA GLY A 13 4.63 7.62 -12.80
C GLY A 13 4.12 8.83 -13.59
N LEU A 14 3.03 9.47 -13.14
CA LEU A 14 2.47 10.66 -13.80
C LEU A 14 3.22 11.95 -13.48
N ILE A 15 3.71 12.11 -12.25
CA ILE A 15 4.47 13.30 -11.84
C ILE A 15 5.87 13.27 -12.48
N GLY A 16 6.47 12.08 -12.63
CA GLY A 16 7.78 11.94 -13.25
C GLY A 16 8.91 12.62 -12.48
N SER A 17 10.09 12.69 -13.10
CA SER A 17 11.27 13.37 -12.57
C SER A 17 11.47 14.69 -13.31
N HIS A 18 11.52 15.81 -12.60
CA HIS A 18 11.80 17.11 -13.19
C HIS A 18 13.14 17.65 -12.68
N LEU A 19 13.99 18.11 -13.60
CA LEU A 19 15.20 18.85 -13.25
C LEU A 19 14.84 20.33 -13.12
N ASP A 20 15.13 20.92 -11.95
CA ASP A 20 15.07 22.36 -11.75
C ASP A 20 16.21 23.06 -12.52
N ALA A 21 16.07 24.36 -12.76
CA ALA A 21 17.05 25.18 -13.50
C ALA A 21 18.46 25.14 -12.89
N ASP A 22 18.55 24.79 -11.61
CA ASP A 22 19.78 24.71 -10.82
C ASP A 22 20.47 23.33 -10.95
N GLY A 23 19.92 22.42 -11.76
CA GLY A 23 20.38 21.04 -11.91
C GLY A 23 19.91 20.09 -10.80
N THR A 24 19.02 20.55 -9.91
CA THR A 24 18.46 19.71 -8.85
C THR A 24 17.38 18.80 -9.41
N LEU A 25 17.50 17.49 -9.17
CA LEU A 25 16.50 16.51 -9.58
C LEU A 25 15.37 16.45 -8.53
N ARG A 26 14.20 16.96 -8.90
CA ARG A 26 12.96 16.83 -8.11
C ARG A 26 12.20 15.60 -8.58
N GLU A 27 12.21 14.59 -7.73
CA GLU A 27 11.44 13.36 -7.90
C GLU A 27 10.44 13.19 -6.75
N PRO A 28 9.24 12.65 -7.02
CA PRO A 28 8.21 12.40 -6.01
C PRO A 28 8.55 11.15 -5.18
N PHE A 29 9.78 11.06 -4.66
CA PHE A 29 10.27 9.91 -3.89
C PHE A 29 9.41 9.59 -2.67
N ALA A 30 8.71 10.58 -2.11
CA ALA A 30 7.81 10.38 -0.99
C ALA A 30 6.61 9.47 -1.32
N LEU A 31 6.19 9.39 -2.59
CA LEU A 31 5.02 8.56 -2.98
C LEU A 31 5.32 7.06 -2.91
N LEU A 32 6.56 6.64 -3.13
CA LEU A 32 6.99 5.23 -3.04
C LEU A 32 6.82 4.66 -1.62
N PRO A 33 7.47 5.22 -0.56
CA PRO A 33 7.34 4.70 0.80
C PRO A 33 5.91 4.81 1.32
N ILE A 34 5.16 5.86 0.96
CA ILE A 34 3.73 5.99 1.32
C ILE A 34 2.90 4.89 0.64
N GLY A 35 3.13 4.65 -0.65
CA GLY A 35 2.45 3.59 -1.41
C GLY A 35 2.69 2.20 -0.79
N TRP A 36 3.94 1.88 -0.47
CA TRP A 36 4.30 0.63 0.22
C TRP A 36 3.67 0.50 1.60
N ALA A 37 3.67 1.58 2.41
CA ALA A 37 3.04 1.57 3.73
C ALA A 37 1.53 1.29 3.66
N LEU A 38 0.83 1.90 2.70
CA LEU A 38 -0.60 1.67 2.48
C LEU A 38 -0.91 0.24 2.04
N ILE A 39 -0.10 -0.34 1.15
CA ILE A 39 -0.26 -1.74 0.74
C ILE A 39 -0.01 -2.68 1.92
N ALA A 40 1.08 -2.48 2.67
CA ALA A 40 1.43 -3.30 3.82
C ALA A 40 0.33 -3.27 4.90
N ALA A 41 -0.19 -2.09 5.23
CA ALA A 41 -1.29 -1.95 6.18
C ALA A 41 -2.56 -2.67 5.70
N GLY A 42 -2.92 -2.53 4.42
CA GLY A 42 -4.05 -3.23 3.82
C GLY A 42 -3.90 -4.75 3.87
N ALA A 43 -2.71 -5.26 3.53
CA ALA A 43 -2.40 -6.68 3.58
C ALA A 43 -2.49 -7.24 5.01
N LEU A 44 -1.98 -6.51 6.00
CA LEU A 44 -2.02 -6.92 7.40
C LEU A 44 -3.47 -7.02 7.92
N ILE A 45 -4.31 -6.02 7.62
CA ILE A 45 -5.72 -6.04 8.00
C ILE A 45 -6.44 -7.24 7.36
N ALA A 46 -6.20 -7.49 6.07
CA ALA A 46 -6.78 -8.63 5.36
C ALA A 46 -6.33 -9.97 5.98
N LEU A 47 -5.04 -10.10 6.31
CA LEU A 47 -4.48 -11.31 6.93
C LEU A 47 -5.10 -11.56 8.31
N ILE A 48 -5.21 -10.53 9.15
CA ILE A 48 -5.84 -10.63 10.47
C ILE A 48 -7.33 -11.00 10.34
N GLY A 49 -8.04 -10.36 9.42
CA GLY A 49 -9.45 -10.66 9.14
C GLY A 49 -9.66 -12.11 8.65
N PHE A 50 -8.77 -12.58 7.78
CA PHE A 50 -8.77 -13.95 7.29
C PHE A 50 -8.45 -14.96 8.40
N ALA A 51 -7.42 -14.71 9.21
CA ALA A 51 -7.09 -15.55 10.35
C ALA A 51 -8.28 -15.64 11.33
N ARG A 52 -8.90 -14.51 11.66
CA ARG A 52 -10.09 -14.47 12.55
C ARG A 52 -11.29 -15.23 11.98
N THR A 53 -11.58 -15.09 10.69
CA THR A 53 -12.68 -15.83 10.04
C THR A 53 -12.38 -17.33 10.02
N ARG A 54 -11.16 -17.74 9.70
CA ARG A 54 -10.73 -19.15 9.74
C ARG A 54 -10.82 -19.76 11.14
N LEU A 55 -10.39 -19.04 12.17
CA LEU A 55 -10.48 -19.46 13.57
C LEU A 55 -11.95 -19.55 14.04
N ARG A 56 -12.81 -18.60 13.65
CA ARG A 56 -14.26 -18.66 13.93
C ARG A 56 -14.93 -19.86 13.26
N VAL A 57 -14.59 -20.14 12.00
CA VAL A 57 -15.13 -21.30 11.27
C VAL A 57 -14.64 -22.62 11.89
N ARG A 58 -13.38 -22.69 12.35
CA ARG A 58 -12.82 -23.85 13.06
C ARG A 58 -13.57 -24.15 14.36
N SER A 59 -13.94 -23.13 15.13
CA SER A 59 -14.69 -23.28 16.39
C SER A 59 -16.11 -23.81 16.19
N ARG A 60 -16.79 -23.44 15.09
CA ARG A 60 -18.16 -23.91 14.80
C ARG A 60 -18.25 -25.36 14.32
N ARG A 61 -17.13 -25.93 13.83
CA ARG A 61 -17.08 -27.33 13.37
C ARG A 61 -16.84 -28.35 14.49
N ARG A 62 -16.70 -27.89 15.74
CA ARG A 62 -16.36 -28.71 16.91
C ARG A 62 -17.48 -28.78 17.97
N SER A 63 -18.65 -28.22 17.68
CA SER A 63 -19.89 -28.33 18.47
C SER A 63 -20.94 -29.04 17.64
#